data_AF-V5RIF3-F1
#
_entry.id   AF-V5RIF3-F1
#
_cell.length_a   1.000
_cell.length_b   1.000
_cell.length_c   1.000
_cell.angle_alpha   90.00
_cell.angle_beta   90.00
_cell.angle_gamma   90.00
#
_symmetry.space_group_name_H-M   'P 1'
#
loop_
_entity.id
_entity.type
_entity.pdbx_description
1 polymer ?
#
loop_
_entity_poly.entity_id
_entity_poly.type
_entity_poly.pdbx_seq_one_letter_code
_entity_poly.pdbx_strand_id
1 'polypeptide(L)'
;MIRNGEWGLKKVQWTDGGFKKKIIKYYKTIDKYNRKYTVLSLCKLFNVTRASCYRWCGKNKPDYETKIDMDLAYKIKNLFIINNGIYGAPRIKIILNN
;
A
#
# COMPACT_ATOMS: atom_id res chain seq x y z
N MET A 1 -19.48 -19.89 33.82
CA MET A 1 -18.00 -19.90 33.79
C MET A 1 -17.53 -19.89 32.35
N ILE A 2 -16.56 -19.02 32.07
CA ILE A 2 -16.22 -18.47 30.76
C ILE A 2 -15.56 -19.53 29.88
N ARG A 3 -16.07 -19.72 28.65
CA ARG A 3 -15.41 -20.51 27.60
C ARG A 3 -14.22 -19.68 27.10
N ASN A 4 -13.00 -20.11 27.43
CA ASN A 4 -11.76 -19.60 26.86
C ASN A 4 -11.71 -19.95 25.36
N GLY A 5 -12.32 -19.11 24.54
CA GLY A 5 -12.17 -19.14 23.09
C GLY A 5 -11.00 -18.26 22.71
N GLU A 6 -9.80 -18.82 22.70
CA GLU A 6 -8.66 -18.23 21.99
C GLU A 6 -8.98 -18.22 20.50
N TRP A 7 -9.62 -17.15 20.03
CA TRP A 7 -9.65 -16.84 18.61
C TRP A 7 -8.22 -16.50 18.20
N GLY A 8 -7.51 -17.50 17.70
CA GLY A 8 -6.17 -17.38 17.13
C GLY A 8 -6.16 -16.39 15.96
N LEU A 9 -6.08 -15.10 16.28
CA LEU A 9 -5.68 -14.06 15.35
C LEU A 9 -4.23 -14.33 14.99
N LYS A 10 -4.02 -15.14 13.95
CA LYS A 10 -2.72 -15.34 13.30
C LYS A 10 -2.14 -13.94 13.08
N LYS A 11 -1.10 -13.56 13.82
CA LYS A 11 -0.47 -12.23 13.70
C LYS A 11 0.04 -12.11 12.27
N VAL A 12 -0.74 -11.46 11.42
CA VAL A 12 -0.29 -11.07 10.08
C VAL A 12 0.81 -10.05 10.33
N GLN A 13 2.06 -10.43 10.10
CA GLN A 13 3.16 -9.47 10.07
C GLN A 13 2.94 -8.58 8.85
N TRP A 14 2.33 -7.43 9.09
CA TRP A 14 2.23 -6.38 8.10
C TRP A 14 3.67 -5.95 7.78
N THR A 15 4.14 -6.28 6.58
CA THR A 15 5.36 -5.65 6.09
C THR A 15 5.06 -4.17 5.87
N ASP A 16 5.94 -3.30 6.32
CA ASP A 16 5.95 -1.84 6.24
C ASP A 16 5.99 -1.29 4.79
N GLY A 17 5.62 -2.13 3.82
CA GLY A 17 5.64 -1.84 2.40
C GLY A 17 7.06 -1.65 1.85
N GLY A 18 8.10 -2.00 2.60
CA GLY A 18 9.50 -1.79 2.23
C GLY A 18 9.86 -2.38 0.87
N PHE A 19 9.39 -3.60 0.58
CA PHE A 19 9.57 -4.24 -0.73
C PHE A 19 8.93 -3.44 -1.88
N LYS A 20 7.71 -2.92 -1.64
CA LYS A 20 6.98 -2.09 -2.61
C LYS A 20 7.64 -0.74 -2.81
N LYS A 21 8.18 -0.11 -1.77
CA LYS A 21 8.97 1.14 -1.87
C LYS A 21 10.25 0.92 -2.66
N LYS A 22 10.96 -0.18 -2.40
CA LYS A 22 12.21 -0.56 -3.10
C LYS A 22 11.99 -0.78 -4.60
N ILE A 23 10.95 -1.55 -4.97
CA ILE A 23 10.69 -1.84 -6.38
C ILE A 23 10.25 -0.58 -7.16
N ILE A 24 9.50 0.32 -6.54
CA ILE A 24 9.15 1.62 -7.13
C ILE A 24 10.39 2.48 -7.36
N LYS A 25 11.32 2.50 -6.39
CA LYS A 25 12.61 3.21 -6.57
C LYS A 25 13.34 2.69 -7.80
N TYR A 26 13.38 1.38 -8.01
CA TYR A 26 13.97 0.80 -9.22
C TYR A 26 13.25 1.26 -10.49
N TYR A 27 11.92 1.23 -10.54
CA TYR A 27 11.18 1.72 -11.70
C TYR A 27 11.44 3.21 -11.98
N LYS A 28 11.48 4.06 -10.95
CA LYS A 28 11.85 5.49 -11.08
C LYS A 28 13.26 5.65 -11.67
N THR A 29 14.21 4.84 -11.23
CA THR A 29 15.58 4.84 -11.79
C THR A 29 15.58 4.38 -13.24
N ILE A 30 14.88 3.29 -13.57
CA ILE A 30 14.79 2.78 -14.95
C ILE A 30 14.19 3.85 -15.87
N ASP A 31 13.11 4.52 -15.44
CA ASP A 31 12.46 5.58 -16.20
C ASP A 31 13.37 6.81 -16.41
N LYS A 32 14.17 7.18 -15.40
CA LYS A 32 15.15 8.27 -15.50
C LYS A 32 16.24 7.99 -16.54
N TYR A 33 16.70 6.74 -16.64
CA TYR A 33 17.83 6.34 -17.48
C TYR A 33 17.42 5.68 -18.81
N ASN A 34 16.12 5.54 -19.09
CA ASN A 34 15.62 4.86 -20.30
C ASN A 34 16.04 5.55 -21.62
N ARG A 35 16.40 6.84 -21.58
CA ARG A 35 16.89 7.61 -22.73
C ARG A 35 18.35 7.29 -23.06
N LYS A 36 19.14 6.88 -22.07
CA LYS A 36 20.58 6.61 -22.20
C LYS A 36 20.88 5.12 -22.37
N TYR A 37 20.08 4.25 -21.76
CA TYR A 37 20.27 2.79 -21.80
C TYR A 37 18.96 2.09 -22.14
N THR A 38 19.04 0.91 -22.74
CA THR A 38 17.85 0.13 -23.06
C THR A 38 17.13 -0.34 -21.79
N VAL A 39 15.80 -0.31 -21.84
CA VAL A 39 14.94 -0.78 -20.72
C VAL A 39 15.26 -2.23 -20.35
N LEU A 40 15.63 -3.06 -21.32
CA LEU A 40 16.01 -4.47 -21.08
C LEU A 40 17.26 -4.57 -20.20
N SER A 41 18.33 -3.82 -20.50
CA SER A 41 19.57 -3.86 -19.72
C SER A 41 19.35 -3.35 -18.30
N LEU A 42 18.57 -2.27 -18.14
CA LEU A 42 18.21 -1.73 -16.84
C LEU A 42 17.34 -2.70 -16.03
N CYS A 43 16.37 -3.37 -16.66
CA CYS A 43 15.55 -4.40 -16.02
C CYS A 43 16.38 -5.59 -15.52
N LYS A 44 17.37 -6.04 -16.31
CA LYS A 44 18.31 -7.09 -15.89
C LYS A 44 19.14 -6.67 -14.69
N LEU A 45 19.64 -5.43 -14.68
CA LEU A 45 20.44 -4.89 -13.56
C LEU A 45 19.67 -4.90 -12.23
N PHE A 46 18.40 -4.49 -12.25
CA PHE A 46 17.57 -4.44 -11.05
C PHE A 46 16.84 -5.75 -10.73
N ASN A 47 17.04 -6.79 -11.56
CA ASN A 47 16.31 -8.06 -11.50
C ASN A 47 14.77 -7.87 -11.48
N VAL A 48 14.27 -7.08 -12.42
CA VAL A 48 12.85 -6.77 -12.56
C VAL A 48 12.36 -7.12 -13.95
N THR A 49 11.10 -7.57 -14.07
CA THR A 49 10.53 -7.92 -15.37
C THR A 49 10.20 -6.67 -16.20
N ARG A 50 10.34 -6.76 -17.53
CA ARG A 50 9.90 -5.68 -18.43
C ARG A 50 8.41 -5.38 -18.31
N ALA A 51 7.59 -6.43 -18.18
CA ALA A 51 6.15 -6.31 -18.04
C ALA A 51 5.77 -5.49 -16.79
N SER A 52 6.43 -5.72 -15.65
CA SER A 52 6.17 -4.96 -14.43
C SER A 52 6.64 -3.50 -14.53
N CYS A 53 7.74 -3.23 -15.24
CA CYS A 53 8.18 -1.87 -15.55
C CYS A 53 7.16 -1.11 -16.41
N TYR A 54 6.69 -1.70 -17.51
CA TYR A 54 5.70 -1.06 -18.38
C TYR A 54 4.35 -0.88 -17.68
N ARG A 55 3.92 -1.86 -16.87
CA ARG A 55 2.73 -1.72 -16.02
C ARG A 55 2.83 -0.53 -15.07
N TRP A 56 4.02 -0.28 -14.50
CA TRP A 56 4.25 0.87 -13.65
C TRP A 56 4.21 2.19 -14.43
N CYS A 57 4.79 2.24 -15.64
CA CYS A 57 4.73 3.41 -16.51
C CYS A 57 3.29 3.76 -16.96
N GLY A 58 2.46 2.75 -17.25
CA GLY A 58 1.10 2.95 -17.78
C GLY A 58 0.01 3.24 -16.76
N LYS A 59 0.24 3.00 -15.46
CA LYS A 59 -0.81 3.10 -14.41
C LYS A 59 -0.99 4.48 -13.75
N ASN A 60 -0.50 5.56 -14.37
CA ASN A 60 -0.19 6.83 -13.70
C ASN A 60 0.83 6.56 -12.58
N LYS A 61 2.09 6.98 -12.77
CA LYS A 61 3.21 6.72 -11.85
C LYS A 61 2.72 6.88 -10.41
N PRO A 62 2.49 5.79 -9.65
CA PRO A 62 1.83 5.90 -8.37
C PRO A 62 2.74 6.71 -7.47
N ASP A 63 2.36 7.96 -7.24
CA ASP A 63 3.06 8.81 -6.32
C ASP A 63 2.64 8.36 -4.93
N TYR A 64 3.53 7.60 -4.30
CA TYR A 64 3.30 7.07 -2.96
C TYR A 64 3.54 8.13 -1.89
N GLU A 65 3.71 9.40 -2.25
CA GLU A 65 3.24 10.51 -1.42
C GLU A 65 1.73 10.37 -1.26
N THR A 66 1.34 9.33 -0.53
CA THR A 66 0.04 9.18 0.06
C THR A 66 0.00 10.35 1.03
N LYS A 67 -0.58 11.47 0.59
CA LYS A 67 -0.95 12.55 1.49
C LYS A 67 -1.95 11.92 2.44
N ILE A 68 -1.45 11.46 3.58
CA ILE A 68 -2.28 10.94 4.64
C ILE A 68 -2.99 12.15 5.19
N ASP A 69 -4.28 12.24 4.90
CA ASP A 69 -5.15 13.20 5.57
C ASP A 69 -5.29 12.75 7.02
N MET A 70 -4.56 13.45 7.90
CA MET A 70 -4.54 13.14 9.34
C MET A 70 -5.90 13.41 9.99
N ASP A 71 -6.68 14.37 9.47
CA ASP A 71 -8.03 14.66 9.96
C ASP A 71 -8.97 13.50 9.61
N LEU A 72 -8.88 13.00 8.39
CA LEU A 72 -9.63 11.81 7.97
C LEU A 72 -9.27 10.58 8.80
N ALA A 73 -7.96 10.37 9.04
CA ALA A 73 -7.49 9.27 9.86
C ALA A 73 -8.02 9.35 11.31
N TYR A 74 -8.07 10.56 11.87
CA TYR A 74 -8.63 10.80 13.20
C TYR A 74 -10.14 10.52 13.25
N LYS A 75 -10.91 10.98 12.26
CA LYS A 75 -12.35 10.69 12.13
C LYS A 75 -12.63 9.18 12.06
N ILE A 76 -11.87 8.45 11.24
CA ILE A 76 -11.97 6.99 11.13
C ILE A 76 -11.69 6.32 12.48
N LYS A 77 -10.63 6.74 13.19
CA LYS A 77 -10.27 6.19 14.50
C LYS A 77 -11.38 6.45 15.53
N ASN A 78 -11.93 7.65 15.58
CA ASN A 78 -12.99 7.99 16.52
C ASN A 78 -14.26 7.19 16.24
N LEU A 79 -14.65 7.05 14.98
CA LEU A 79 -15.79 6.21 14.60
C LEU A 79 -15.59 4.76 15.00
N PHE A 80 -14.38 4.23 14.85
CA PHE A 80 -14.06 2.88 15.31
C PHE A 80 -14.20 2.75 16.83
N ILE A 81 -13.67 3.71 17.60
CA ILE A 81 -13.71 3.69 19.07
C ILE A 81 -15.15 3.85 19.58
N ILE A 82 -15.92 4.81 19.06
CA ILE A 82 -17.31 5.08 19.48
C ILE A 82 -18.21 3.85 19.24
N ASN A 83 -17.93 3.09 18.18
CA ASN A 83 -18.67 1.86 17.88
C ASN A 83 -18.03 0.61 18.50
N ASN A 84 -17.25 0.75 19.58
CA ASN A 84 -16.61 -0.33 20.33
C ASN A 84 -15.75 -1.28 19.47
N GLY A 85 -15.22 -0.79 18.36
CA GLY A 85 -14.45 -1.59 17.41
C GLY A 85 -15.25 -2.63 16.62
N ILE A 86 -16.59 -2.59 16.68
CA ILE A 86 -17.47 -3.55 15.99
C ILE A 86 -17.47 -3.29 14.48
N TYR A 87 -17.40 -2.02 14.07
CA TYR A 87 -17.50 -1.63 12.68
C TYR A 87 -16.15 -1.68 11.97
N GLY A 88 -16.06 -2.55 10.97
CA GLY A 88 -14.95 -2.58 10.01
C GLY A 88 -15.05 -1.47 8.95
N ALA A 89 -14.02 -1.43 8.09
CA ALA A 89 -13.88 -0.42 7.04
C ALA A 89 -15.15 -0.17 6.18
N PRO A 90 -15.95 -1.18 5.77
CA PRO A 90 -17.15 -0.93 4.98
C PRO A 90 -18.20 -0.06 5.69
N ARG A 91 -18.44 -0.32 6.99
CA ARG A 91 -19.43 0.42 7.79
C ARG A 91 -18.94 1.81 8.15
N ILE A 92 -17.67 1.93 8.53
CA ILE A 92 -17.05 3.24 8.80
C ILE A 92 -17.13 4.13 7.54
N LYS A 93 -16.85 3.58 6.36
CA LYS A 93 -16.93 4.33 5.10
C LYS A 93 -18.32 4.89 4.82
N ILE A 94 -19.37 4.11 5.08
CA ILE A 94 -20.76 4.56 4.90
C ILE A 94 -21.04 5.74 5.83
N ILE A 95 -20.64 5.65 7.10
CA ILE A 95 -20.85 6.72 8.08
C ILE A 95 -20.06 7.99 7.71
N LEU A 96 -18.85 7.82 7.18
CA LEU A 96 -17.97 8.93 6.78
C LEU A 96 -18.47 9.70 5.54
N ASN A 97 -19.27 9.04 4.70
CA ASN A 97 -19.81 9.59 3.45
C ASN A 97 -21.23 10.16 3.60
N ASN A 98 -21.86 9.97 4.75
CA ASN A 98 -23.14 10.58 5.13
C ASN A 98 -22.89 11.90 5.85
#